data_AF-A0A1T4L185-F1
#
_entry.id   AF-A0A1T4L185-F1
#
_cell.length_a   1.000
_cell.length_b   1.000
_cell.length_c   1.000
_cell.angle_alpha   90.00
_cell.angle_beta   90.00
_cell.angle_gamma   90.00
#
_symmetry.space_group_name_H-M   'P 1'
#
loop_
_entity.id
_entity.type
_entity.pdbx_description
1 polymer ?
#
loop_
_entity_poly.entity_id
_entity_poly.type
_entity_poly.pdbx_seq_one_letter_code
_entity_poly.pdbx_strand_id
1 'polypeptide(L)' 'MTKYVFIVERTCTGYLAYSEDMDLLPVSTTGKNMWELNNNILEAIDLYRKYVEVDLKPITRENIMISLDVQ' A
#
# COMPACT_ATOMS: atom_id res chain seq x y z
N MET A 1 -2.65 -14.33 9.62
CA MET A 1 -2.06 -12.97 9.59
C MET A 1 -2.92 -12.12 8.68
N THR A 2 -3.23 -10.89 9.08
CA THR A 2 -3.97 -9.95 8.23
C THR A 2 -3.12 -9.57 7.03
N LYS A 3 -3.68 -9.67 5.82
CA LYS A 3 -3.06 -9.17 4.59
C LYS A 3 -3.74 -7.87 4.20
N TYR A 4 -2.96 -6.85 3.87
CA TYR A 4 -3.42 -5.61 3.29
C TYR A 4 -3.43 -5.73 1.78
N VAL A 5 -4.61 -5.61 1.18
CA VAL A 5 -4.78 -5.70 -0.26
C VAL A 5 -4.67 -4.29 -0.84
N PHE A 6 -3.79 -4.15 -1.82
CA PHE A 6 -3.63 -2.93 -2.60
C PHE A 6 -4.01 -3.22 -4.05
N ILE A 7 -4.92 -2.41 -4.57
CA ILE A 7 -5.23 -2.38 -5.99
C ILE A 7 -4.17 -1.50 -6.65
N VAL A 8 -3.56 -2.01 -7.72
CA VAL A 8 -2.49 -1.32 -8.44
C VAL A 8 -2.90 -1.08 -9.89
N GLU A 9 -2.86 0.18 -10.27
CA GLU A 9 -3.12 0.66 -11.62
C GLU A 9 -1.82 1.13 -12.28
N ARG A 10 -1.60 0.72 -13.53
CA ARG A 10 -0.48 1.23 -14.33
C ARG A 10 -0.88 2.54 -14.98
N THR A 11 -0.04 3.56 -14.82
CA THR A 11 -0.22 4.88 -15.44
C THR A 11 0.84 5.14 -16.52
N CYS A 12 0.73 6.26 -17.23
CA CYS A 12 1.73 6.68 -18.22
C CYS A 12 3.12 6.98 -17.60
N THR A 13 3.17 7.25 -16.29
CA THR A 13 4.39 7.68 -15.59
C THR A 13 4.85 6.71 -14.51
N GLY A 14 4.15 5.59 -14.30
CA GLY A 14 4.49 4.62 -13.28
C GLY A 14 3.27 3.80 -12.85
N TYR A 15 3.09 3.72 -11.54
CA TYR A 15 2.04 2.94 -10.89
C TYR A 15 1.37 3.77 -9.80
N LEU A 16 0.06 3.61 -9.67
CA LEU A 16 -0.76 4.07 -8.57
C LEU A 16 -1.17 2.84 -7.75
N ALA A 17 -1.12 2.94 -6.43
CA ALA A 17 -1.63 1.91 -5.52
C ALA A 17 -2.57 2.55 -4.50
N TYR A 18 -3.69 1.88 -4.21
CA TYR A 18 -4.60 2.26 -3.14
C TYR A 18 -5.11 1.02 -2.43
N SER A 19 -5.43 1.16 -1.13
CA SER A 19 -5.97 0.04 -0.38
C SER A 19 -7.35 -0.37 -0.92
N GLU A 20 -7.62 -1.67 -0.98
CA GLU A 20 -8.96 -2.19 -1.28
C GLU A 20 -9.99 -1.76 -0.23
N ASP A 21 -9.56 -1.62 1.03
CA ASP A 21 -10.41 -1.23 2.16
C ASP A 21 -10.03 0.19 2.63
N MET A 22 -10.46 1.19 1.86
CA MET A 22 -10.16 2.60 2.13
C MET A 22 -10.80 3.13 3.42
N ASP A 23 -11.86 2.48 3.93
CA ASP A 23 -12.51 2.87 5.18
C ASP A 23 -11.66 2.46 6.40
N LEU A 24 -10.98 1.31 6.33
CA LEU A 24 -10.09 0.84 7.40
C LEU A 24 -8.64 1.34 7.25
N LEU A 25 -8.17 1.45 6.00
CA LEU A 25 -6.80 1.84 5.67
C LEU A 25 -6.82 2.83 4.50
N PRO A 26 -7.07 4.13 4.75
CA PRO A 26 -7.13 5.19 3.75
C PRO A 26 -5.72 5.56 3.24
N VAL A 27 -5.02 4.58 2.69
CA VAL A 27 -3.64 4.69 2.21
C VAL A 27 -3.63 4.51 0.70
N SER A 28 -3.05 5.50 0.01
CA SER A 28 -2.72 5.44 -1.40
C SER A 28 -1.33 6.01 -1.62
N THR A 29 -0.62 5.51 -2.64
CA THR A 29 0.71 5.98 -2.99
C THR A 29 1.03 5.70 -4.46
N THR A 30 2.14 6.23 -4.94
CA THR A 30 2.61 6.05 -6.32
C THR A 30 4.05 5.59 -6.34
N GLY A 31 4.50 4.99 -7.45
CA GLY A 31 5.91 4.66 -7.67
C GLY A 31 6.23 4.51 -9.15
N LYS A 32 7.47 4.79 -9.56
CA LYS A 32 7.88 4.67 -10.98
C LYS A 32 8.01 3.22 -11.44
N ASN A 33 8.27 2.33 -10.49
CA ASN A 33 8.37 0.89 -10.71
C ASN A 33 7.82 0.13 -9.50
N MET A 34 7.62 -1.19 -9.66
CA MET A 34 7.04 -2.02 -8.61
C MET A 34 7.89 -2.07 -7.33
N TRP A 35 9.21 -1.95 -7.43
CA TRP A 35 10.08 -1.96 -6.24
C TRP A 35 9.88 -0.69 -5.40
N GLU A 36 9.86 0.47 -6.06
CA GLU A 36 9.56 1.76 -5.43
C GLU A 36 8.14 1.77 -4.86
N LEU A 37 7.15 1.29 -5.62
CA LEU A 37 5.76 1.21 -5.19
C LEU A 37 5.60 0.38 -3.91
N ASN A 38 6.24 -0.79 -3.83
CA ASN A 38 6.19 -1.64 -2.63
C ASN A 38 6.81 -0.96 -1.39
N ASN A 39 7.93 -0.25 -1.56
CA ASN A 39 8.54 0.50 -0.45
C ASN A 39 7.63 1.64 0.00
N ASN A 40 7.05 2.36 -0.95
CA ASN A 40 6.17 3.49 -0.66
C ASN A 40 4.87 3.02 0.01
N ILE A 41 4.34 1.83 -0.34
CA ILE A 41 3.18 1.25 0.36
C ILE A 41 3.53 0.96 1.82
N LEU A 42 4.67 0.31 2.09
CA LEU A 42 5.10 0.04 3.47
C LEU A 42 5.24 1.32 4.30
N GLU A 43 5.91 2.32 3.74
CA GLU A 43 6.12 3.60 4.40
C GLU A 43 4.79 4.32 4.65
N ALA A 44 3.90 4.35 3.67
CA ALA A 44 2.60 5.01 3.80
C ALA A 44 1.72 4.37 4.88
N ILE A 45 1.74 3.04 5.02
CA ILE A 45 1.00 2.37 6.10
C ILE A 45 1.64 2.67 7.46
N ASP A 46 2.97 2.65 7.56
CA ASP A 46 3.67 2.99 8.80
C ASP A 46 3.37 4.42 9.25
N LEU A 47 3.38 5.38 8.31
CA LEU A 47 3.00 6.76 8.55
C LEU A 47 1.55 6.89 9.02
N TYR A 48 0.61 6.20 8.36
CA TYR A 48 -0.79 6.23 8.76
C TYR A 48 -0.99 5.66 10.18
N ARG A 49 -0.38 4.52 10.50
CA ARG A 49 -0.47 3.92 11.84
C ARG A 49 0.10 4.80 12.93
N LYS A 50 1.21 5.48 12.66
CA LYS A 50 1.78 6.49 13.56
C LYS A 50 0.83 7.66 13.76
N TYR A 51 0.17 8.12 12.69
CA TYR A 51 -0.81 9.21 12.75
C TYR A 51 -2.04 8.86 13.59
N VAL A 52 -2.56 7.63 13.49
CA VAL A 52 -3.72 7.19 14.28
C VAL A 52 -3.37 6.62 15.67
N GLU A 53 -2.11 6.79 16.11
CA GLU A 53 -1.59 6.32 17.41
C GLU A 53 -1.78 4.81 17.68
N VAL A 54 -1.79 3.99 16.62
CA VAL A 54 -1.95 2.54 16.76
C VAL A 54 -0.56 1.88 16.74
N ASP A 55 -0.09 1.49 17.92
CA ASP A 55 1.16 0.74 18.08
C ASP A 55 0.94 -0.74 17.74
N LEU A 56 1.33 -1.13 16.52
CA LEU A 56 1.22 -2.50 16.01
C LEU A 56 2.60 -3.04 15.67
N LYS A 57 2.71 -4.36 15.62
CA LYS A 57 3.90 -5.03 15.10
C LYS A 57 4.30 -4.47 13.73
N PRO A 58 5.62 -4.33 13.45
CA PRO A 58 6.12 -3.83 12.18
C PRO A 58 5.49 -4.57 11.00
N ILE A 59 5.01 -3.82 10.00
CA ILE A 59 4.55 -4.40 8.74
C ILE A 59 5.78 -4.80 7.93
N THR A 60 5.75 -6.00 7.38
CA THR A 60 6.72 -6.46 6.39
C THR A 60 6.05 -6.62 5.03
N ARG A 61 6.85 -6.80 3.97
CA ARG A 61 6.34 -7.06 2.62
C ARG A 61 5.40 -8.26 2.56
N GLU A 62 5.54 -9.24 3.46
CA GLU A 62 4.68 -10.42 3.53
C GLU A 62 3.22 -10.09 3.93
N ASN A 63 3.01 -8.93 4.54
CA ASN A 63 1.69 -8.44 4.89
C ASN A 63 0.99 -7.71 3.73
N ILE A 64 1.68 -7.41 2.64
CA ILE A 64 1.13 -6.68 1.49
C ILE A 64 0.78 -7.68 0.39
N MET A 65 -0.43 -7.58 -0.14
CA MET A 65 -0.86 -8.27 -1.35
C MET A 65 -1.21 -7.23 -2.40
N ILE A 66 -0.54 -7.29 -3.55
CA ILE A 66 -0.83 -6.41 -4.67
C ILE A 66 -1.72 -7.16 -5.66
N SER A 67 -2.86 -6.57 -5.99
CA SER A 67 -3.72 -6.97 -7.10
C SER A 67 -3.54 -5.97 -8.23
N LEU A 68 -3.00 -6.41 -9.36
CA LEU A 68 -2.93 -5.58 -10.56
C LEU A 68 -4.31 -5.50 -11.19
N ASP A 69 -4.86 -4.30 -11.35
CA ASP A 69 -6.06 -4.10 -12.15
C ASP A 69 -5.68 -4.22 -13.63
N VAL A 70 -6.04 -5.35 -14.22
CA VAL A 70 -5.79 -5.64 -15.65
C VAL A 70 -7.04 -5.23 -16.40
N GLN A 71 -7.08 -3.97 -16.84
CA GLN A 71 -8.11 -3.47 -17.76
C GLN A 71 -7.78 -3.83 -19.21
#